data_AF-A0A2R9UAD1-F1
#
_entry.id   AF-A0A2R9UAD1-F1
#
_cell.length_a   1.000
_cell.length_b   1.000
_cell.length_c   1.000
_cell.angle_alpha   90.00
_cell.angle_beta   90.00
_cell.angle_gamma   90.00
#
_symmetry.space_group_name_H-M   'P 1'
#
loop_
_entity.id
_entity.type
_entity.pdbx_description
1 polymer ?
#
loop_
_entity_poly.entity_id
_entity_poly.type
_entity_poly.pdbx_seq_one_letter_code
_entity_poly.pdbx_strand_id
1 'polypeptide(L)'
;MTDDQTAQSHRPTDGAESSPLDELLRRTAEDDPSPTFPVGFRGYDREAVDESVRQLVRRAREASDEVHREKLRAEAMFAQQRADHDDELAEVARRHSEETGRLQEQARAAAARAADAETQVAALSSGLIGGTDGEGDDPAQARQRFDAILRVAEEQASVLVQNAASQAERLLSTARDEADDIRSDAVAERDRIRSEAQHDADQARLRIETELTAHHTRLEREGAHATEKVAQAEREAAAVRTEAEKGAAALRSLVSRETADLRAAAERDVREMTARVLEFEESLTRRQDEAQQEFLVLHNQAVAHAERITSDASEQVEAALAHARRIAGRADDHERLARAQAQQVEAQAQVQARGILDDAREKAQRIADTIAAHAATVLRDAEDRTRDLRWQQQQLGGFLSEMNELLRAAPRGSASPDDDRQTPDGSADGEDDADGDASD
;
A
#
# COMPACT_ATOMS: atom_id res chain seq x y z
N MET A 1 -67.98 -8.06 -81.78
CA MET A 1 -68.51 -8.83 -80.63
C MET A 1 -67.48 -9.91 -80.36
N THR A 2 -66.55 -9.69 -79.43
CA THR A 2 -66.72 -9.93 -77.98
C THR A 2 -67.14 -11.36 -77.71
N ASP A 3 -66.16 -12.20 -77.40
CA ASP A 3 -66.22 -12.98 -76.17
C ASP A 3 -64.85 -12.95 -75.49
N ASP A 4 -64.91 -12.81 -74.17
CA ASP A 4 -63.79 -12.69 -73.25
C ASP A 4 -63.61 -14.05 -72.57
N GLN A 5 -62.41 -14.62 -72.65
CA GLN A 5 -62.03 -15.74 -71.79
C GLN A 5 -60.52 -15.69 -71.48
N THR A 6 -60.23 -15.08 -70.35
CA THR A 6 -58.91 -15.04 -69.72
C THR A 6 -58.51 -16.44 -69.25
N ALA A 7 -57.75 -17.16 -70.09
CA ALA A 7 -57.10 -18.41 -69.70
C ALA A 7 -55.99 -18.15 -68.67
N GLN A 8 -56.35 -18.19 -67.39
CA GLN A 8 -55.40 -18.10 -66.28
C GLN A 8 -54.43 -19.29 -66.31
N SER A 9 -53.13 -19.00 -66.44
CA SER A 9 -52.07 -19.98 -66.28
C SER A 9 -51.90 -20.35 -64.80
N HIS A 10 -52.75 -21.26 -64.31
CA HIS A 10 -52.45 -21.98 -63.07
C HIS A 10 -51.20 -22.85 -63.30
N ARG A 11 -50.04 -22.34 -62.87
CA ARG A 11 -48.94 -23.22 -62.48
C ARG A 11 -49.48 -24.18 -61.42
N PRO A 12 -49.23 -25.49 -61.50
CA PRO A 12 -49.27 -26.28 -60.28
C PRO A 12 -48.24 -25.66 -59.34
N THR A 13 -48.70 -25.10 -58.23
CA THR A 13 -47.84 -24.88 -57.09
C THR A 13 -47.43 -26.27 -56.65
N ASP A 14 -46.21 -26.65 -57.01
CA ASP A 14 -45.57 -27.87 -56.57
C ASP A 14 -45.47 -27.78 -55.04
N GLY A 15 -46.49 -28.32 -54.39
CA GLY A 15 -46.55 -28.47 -52.95
C GLY A 15 -45.57 -29.58 -52.63
N ALA A 16 -44.28 -29.23 -52.61
CA ALA A 16 -43.25 -30.05 -52.04
C ALA A 16 -43.67 -30.31 -50.60
N GLU A 17 -44.28 -31.48 -50.38
CA GLU A 17 -44.46 -32.05 -49.05
C GLU A 17 -43.07 -32.14 -48.48
N SER A 18 -42.75 -31.20 -47.58
CA SER A 18 -41.46 -31.15 -46.90
C SER A 18 -41.29 -32.50 -46.23
N SER A 19 -40.36 -33.29 -46.76
CA SER A 19 -40.09 -34.65 -46.28
C SER A 19 -39.97 -34.59 -44.76
N PRO A 20 -40.49 -35.57 -43.99
CA PRO A 20 -40.37 -35.56 -42.54
C PRO A 20 -38.90 -35.48 -42.07
N LEU A 21 -37.94 -35.85 -42.93
CA LEU A 21 -36.50 -35.62 -42.72
C LEU A 21 -36.09 -34.14 -42.87
N ASP A 22 -36.66 -33.41 -43.83
CA ASP A 22 -36.41 -31.99 -44.07
C ASP A 22 -37.07 -31.13 -42.99
N GLU A 23 -38.27 -31.47 -42.52
CA GLU A 23 -38.86 -30.86 -41.31
C GLU A 23 -37.98 -31.11 -40.07
N LEU A 24 -37.44 -32.32 -39.89
CA LEU A 24 -36.56 -32.64 -38.76
C LEU A 24 -35.25 -31.83 -38.83
N LEU A 25 -34.60 -31.80 -40.00
CA LEU A 25 -33.36 -31.06 -40.26
C LEU A 25 -33.56 -29.55 -40.09
N ARG A 26 -34.66 -29.01 -40.62
CA ARG A 26 -35.03 -27.60 -40.46
C ARG A 26 -35.30 -27.26 -39.01
N ARG A 27 -36.02 -28.11 -38.27
CA ARG A 27 -36.24 -27.94 -36.84
C ARG A 27 -34.91 -27.92 -36.06
N THR A 28 -33.98 -28.83 -36.33
CA THR A 28 -32.64 -28.78 -35.71
C THR A 28 -31.82 -27.54 -36.08
N ALA A 29 -32.06 -26.93 -37.25
CA ALA A 29 -31.37 -25.71 -37.67
C ALA A 29 -32.02 -24.41 -37.12
N GLU A 30 -33.33 -24.43 -36.83
CA GLU A 30 -34.06 -23.28 -36.26
C GLU A 30 -34.05 -23.28 -34.71
N ASP A 31 -33.94 -24.45 -34.04
CA ASP A 31 -33.96 -24.59 -32.56
C ASP A 31 -32.58 -24.44 -31.87
N ASP A 32 -31.47 -24.20 -32.59
CA ASP A 32 -30.11 -24.12 -31.99
C ASP A 32 -29.51 -22.69 -32.02
N PRO A 33 -29.96 -21.77 -31.14
CA PRO A 33 -29.36 -20.46 -30.99
C PRO A 33 -27.93 -20.64 -30.45
N SER A 34 -26.93 -20.24 -31.25
CA SER A 34 -25.52 -20.33 -30.88
C SER A 34 -25.29 -19.79 -29.46
N PRO A 35 -24.83 -20.63 -28.50
CA PRO A 35 -24.85 -20.29 -27.09
C PRO A 35 -23.96 -19.07 -26.83
N THR A 36 -24.61 -17.96 -26.43
CA THR A 36 -23.92 -16.70 -26.18
C THR A 36 -23.43 -16.67 -24.74
N PHE A 37 -22.14 -16.86 -24.56
CA PHE A 37 -21.52 -16.94 -23.24
C PHE A 37 -21.24 -15.56 -22.64
N PRO A 38 -21.60 -15.30 -21.37
CA PRO A 38 -21.21 -14.07 -20.69
C PRO A 38 -19.68 -14.00 -20.53
N VAL A 39 -19.12 -12.81 -20.74
CA VAL A 39 -17.67 -12.55 -20.65
C VAL A 39 -17.37 -11.77 -19.37
N GLY A 40 -16.60 -12.38 -18.47
CA GLY A 40 -16.11 -11.76 -17.25
C GLY A 40 -14.69 -11.18 -17.41
N PHE A 41 -14.16 -10.65 -16.31
CA PHE A 41 -12.87 -9.93 -16.24
C PHE A 41 -11.62 -10.74 -16.62
N ARG A 42 -11.76 -12.05 -16.91
CA ARG A 42 -10.68 -12.96 -17.33
C ARG A 42 -11.07 -13.90 -18.49
N GLY A 43 -12.12 -13.56 -19.25
CA GLY A 43 -12.65 -14.39 -20.34
C GLY A 43 -14.08 -14.88 -20.05
N TYR A 44 -14.54 -15.88 -20.79
CA TYR A 44 -15.89 -16.45 -20.63
C TYR A 44 -16.14 -16.97 -19.22
N ASP A 45 -17.38 -16.81 -18.74
CA ASP A 45 -17.83 -17.40 -17.49
C ASP A 45 -17.79 -18.92 -17.56
N ARG A 46 -16.94 -19.50 -16.73
CA ARG A 46 -16.71 -20.94 -16.68
C ARG A 46 -17.97 -21.71 -16.25
N GLU A 47 -18.77 -21.18 -15.34
CA GLU A 47 -19.96 -21.90 -14.86
C GLU A 47 -21.04 -21.98 -15.95
N ALA A 48 -21.21 -20.90 -16.72
CA ALA A 48 -22.10 -20.85 -17.88
C ALA A 48 -21.66 -21.83 -19.00
N VAL A 49 -20.35 -21.90 -19.28
CA VAL A 49 -19.79 -22.85 -20.26
C VAL A 49 -19.89 -24.30 -19.75
N ASP A 50 -19.56 -24.56 -18.48
CA ASP A 50 -19.63 -25.90 -17.90
C ASP A 50 -21.09 -26.41 -17.81
N GLU A 51 -22.10 -25.54 -17.70
CA GLU A 51 -23.53 -25.93 -17.83
C GLU A 51 -23.95 -26.16 -19.30
N SER A 52 -23.54 -25.31 -20.25
CA SER A 52 -23.89 -25.52 -21.66
C SER A 52 -23.27 -26.80 -22.21
N VAL A 53 -22.03 -27.12 -21.84
CA VAL A 53 -21.37 -28.39 -22.19
C VAL A 53 -22.12 -29.58 -21.58
N ARG A 54 -22.56 -29.48 -20.31
CA ARG A 54 -23.41 -30.52 -19.69
C ARG A 54 -24.77 -30.67 -20.38
N GLN A 55 -25.37 -29.58 -20.87
CA GLN A 55 -26.61 -29.61 -21.65
C GLN A 55 -26.40 -30.24 -23.04
N LEU A 56 -25.32 -29.87 -23.74
CA LEU A 56 -24.97 -30.45 -25.04
C LEU A 56 -24.68 -31.95 -24.94
N VAL A 57 -23.94 -32.38 -23.90
CA VAL A 57 -23.67 -33.81 -23.63
C VAL A 57 -24.94 -34.58 -23.27
N ARG A 58 -25.93 -33.97 -22.58
CA ARG A 58 -27.26 -34.58 -22.37
C ARG A 58 -28.00 -34.77 -23.70
N ARG A 59 -28.15 -33.69 -24.50
CA ARG A 59 -28.79 -33.75 -25.83
C ARG A 59 -28.15 -34.77 -26.76
N ALA A 60 -26.81 -34.82 -26.81
CA ALA A 60 -26.08 -35.77 -27.65
C ALA A 60 -26.33 -37.24 -27.24
N ARG A 61 -26.49 -37.51 -25.93
CA ARG A 61 -26.88 -38.84 -25.43
C ARG A 61 -28.34 -39.15 -25.75
N GLU A 62 -29.25 -38.23 -25.49
CA GLU A 62 -30.69 -38.37 -25.78
C GLU A 62 -30.94 -38.66 -27.27
N ALA A 63 -30.27 -37.93 -28.18
CA ALA A 63 -30.33 -38.17 -29.61
C ALA A 63 -29.70 -39.51 -30.02
N SER A 64 -28.61 -39.93 -29.36
CA SER A 64 -28.00 -41.26 -29.60
C SER A 64 -28.93 -42.40 -29.16
N ASP A 65 -29.60 -42.24 -28.01
CA ASP A 65 -30.56 -43.19 -27.47
C ASP A 65 -31.87 -43.22 -28.28
N GLU A 66 -32.26 -42.12 -28.91
CA GLU A 66 -33.35 -42.07 -29.89
C GLU A 66 -33.00 -42.81 -31.18
N VAL A 67 -31.86 -42.50 -31.81
CA VAL A 67 -31.36 -43.22 -33.00
C VAL A 67 -31.21 -44.72 -32.72
N HIS A 68 -30.74 -45.10 -31.52
CA HIS A 68 -30.65 -46.52 -31.14
C HIS A 68 -32.02 -47.18 -30.99
N ARG A 69 -33.02 -46.48 -30.41
CA ARG A 69 -34.40 -47.00 -30.31
C ARG A 69 -35.07 -47.14 -31.67
N GLU A 70 -34.93 -46.17 -32.58
CA GLU A 70 -35.49 -46.28 -33.93
C GLU A 70 -34.81 -47.40 -34.73
N LYS A 71 -33.49 -47.57 -34.58
CA LYS A 71 -32.78 -48.72 -35.16
C LYS A 71 -33.34 -50.05 -34.67
N LEU A 72 -33.54 -50.22 -33.36
CA LEU A 72 -34.13 -51.45 -32.79
C LEU A 72 -35.56 -51.69 -33.27
N ARG A 73 -36.36 -50.63 -33.48
CA ARG A 73 -37.70 -50.75 -34.07
C ARG A 73 -37.66 -51.18 -35.54
N ALA A 74 -36.75 -50.61 -36.33
CA ALA A 74 -36.56 -51.02 -37.72
C ALA A 74 -36.11 -52.49 -37.81
N GLU A 75 -35.14 -52.90 -37.01
CA GLU A 75 -34.69 -54.30 -36.92
C GLU A 75 -35.85 -55.24 -36.51
N ALA A 76 -36.71 -54.84 -35.57
CA ALA A 76 -37.89 -55.60 -35.17
C ALA A 76 -38.94 -55.70 -36.30
N MET A 77 -39.22 -54.61 -37.03
CA MET A 77 -40.14 -54.65 -38.18
C MET A 77 -39.62 -55.56 -39.30
N PHE A 78 -38.33 -55.50 -39.64
CA PHE A 78 -37.75 -56.38 -40.66
C PHE A 78 -37.70 -57.84 -40.20
N ALA A 79 -37.51 -58.11 -38.90
CA ALA A 79 -37.62 -59.47 -38.36
C ALA A 79 -39.06 -60.00 -38.44
N GLN A 80 -40.07 -59.16 -38.16
CA GLN A 80 -41.47 -59.52 -38.29
C GLN A 80 -41.86 -59.80 -39.75
N GLN A 81 -41.55 -58.89 -40.67
CA GLN A 81 -41.84 -59.08 -42.11
C GLN A 81 -41.22 -60.36 -42.69
N ARG A 82 -40.05 -60.78 -42.18
CA ARG A 82 -39.44 -62.05 -42.54
C ARG A 82 -40.22 -63.25 -42.00
N ALA A 83 -40.64 -63.22 -40.74
CA ALA A 83 -41.45 -64.27 -40.15
C ALA A 83 -42.80 -64.43 -40.87
N ASP A 84 -43.47 -63.32 -41.18
CA ASP A 84 -44.74 -63.31 -41.91
C ASP A 84 -44.56 -63.96 -43.31
N HIS A 85 -43.48 -63.62 -44.02
CA HIS A 85 -43.18 -64.21 -45.34
C HIS A 85 -42.79 -65.69 -45.28
N ASP A 86 -42.02 -66.11 -44.26
CA ASP A 86 -41.68 -67.52 -44.05
C ASP A 86 -42.95 -68.36 -43.76
N ASP A 87 -43.92 -67.81 -43.02
CA ASP A 87 -45.22 -68.44 -42.75
C ASP A 87 -46.10 -68.56 -44.02
N GLU A 88 -46.13 -67.52 -44.87
CA GLU A 88 -46.78 -67.56 -46.20
C GLU A 88 -46.20 -68.66 -47.08
N LEU A 89 -44.86 -68.74 -47.19
CA LEU A 89 -44.16 -69.78 -47.94
C LEU A 89 -44.47 -71.18 -47.40
N ALA A 90 -44.53 -71.33 -46.07
CA ALA A 90 -44.91 -72.59 -45.43
C ALA A 90 -46.38 -72.97 -45.68
N GLU A 91 -47.29 -72.00 -45.81
CA GLU A 91 -48.68 -72.27 -46.20
C GLU A 91 -48.81 -72.70 -47.67
N VAL A 92 -48.13 -72.01 -48.60
CA VAL A 92 -48.10 -72.37 -50.02
C VAL A 92 -47.53 -73.78 -50.22
N ALA A 93 -46.43 -74.11 -49.54
CA ALA A 93 -45.83 -75.44 -49.57
C ALA A 93 -46.80 -76.54 -49.06
N ARG A 94 -47.55 -76.26 -47.97
CA ARG A 94 -48.59 -77.18 -47.45
C ARG A 94 -49.69 -77.41 -48.48
N ARG A 95 -50.25 -76.34 -49.08
CA ARG A 95 -51.31 -76.43 -50.09
C ARG A 95 -50.89 -77.29 -51.29
N HIS A 96 -49.68 -77.09 -51.82
CA HIS A 96 -49.14 -77.95 -52.88
C HIS A 96 -48.92 -79.41 -52.46
N SER A 97 -48.51 -79.66 -51.21
CA SER A 97 -48.35 -81.04 -50.70
C SER A 97 -49.70 -81.77 -50.58
N GLU A 98 -50.78 -81.07 -50.20
CA GLU A 98 -52.13 -81.64 -50.18
C GLU A 98 -52.67 -81.91 -51.57
N GLU A 99 -52.48 -80.98 -52.51
CA GLU A 99 -52.94 -81.11 -53.88
C GLU A 99 -52.24 -82.26 -54.63
N THR A 100 -50.91 -82.34 -54.51
CA THR A 100 -50.14 -83.47 -55.06
C THR A 100 -50.52 -84.80 -54.42
N GLY A 101 -50.79 -84.82 -53.11
CA GLY A 101 -51.33 -86.00 -52.42
C GLY A 101 -52.69 -86.44 -52.99
N ARG A 102 -53.64 -85.51 -53.15
CA ARG A 102 -54.97 -85.79 -53.75
C ARG A 102 -54.85 -86.32 -55.19
N LEU A 103 -53.99 -85.73 -56.02
CA LEU A 103 -53.74 -86.20 -57.38
C LEU A 103 -53.14 -87.62 -57.39
N GLN A 104 -52.23 -87.92 -56.46
CA GLN A 104 -51.62 -89.24 -56.34
C GLN A 104 -52.64 -90.30 -55.86
N GLU A 105 -53.56 -89.95 -54.96
CA GLU A 105 -54.67 -90.82 -54.55
C GLU A 105 -55.65 -91.06 -55.70
N GLN A 106 -56.01 -90.04 -56.47
CA GLN A 106 -56.86 -90.17 -57.66
C GLN A 106 -56.21 -91.10 -58.71
N ALA A 107 -54.90 -90.94 -58.96
CA ALA A 107 -54.15 -91.81 -59.86
C ALA A 107 -54.12 -93.28 -59.37
N ARG A 108 -53.92 -93.51 -58.06
CA ARG A 108 -54.00 -94.86 -57.47
C ARG A 108 -55.39 -95.46 -57.59
N ALA A 109 -56.44 -94.68 -57.35
CA ALA A 109 -57.82 -95.14 -57.48
C ALA A 109 -58.19 -95.46 -58.93
N ALA A 110 -57.69 -94.68 -59.90
CA ALA A 110 -57.86 -94.97 -61.32
C ALA A 110 -57.12 -96.27 -61.73
N ALA A 111 -55.89 -96.46 -61.27
CA ALA A 111 -55.11 -97.68 -61.52
C ALA A 111 -55.76 -98.94 -60.91
N ALA A 112 -56.32 -98.83 -59.70
CA ALA A 112 -57.06 -99.94 -59.07
C ALA A 112 -58.30 -100.33 -59.89
N ARG A 113 -59.10 -99.34 -60.34
CA ARG A 113 -60.25 -99.60 -61.22
C ARG A 113 -59.86 -100.25 -62.55
N ALA A 114 -58.70 -99.90 -63.11
CA ALA A 114 -58.17 -100.53 -64.31
C ALA A 114 -57.82 -102.02 -64.05
N ALA A 115 -57.12 -102.31 -62.96
CA ALA A 115 -56.78 -103.69 -62.57
C ALA A 115 -58.03 -104.55 -62.23
N ASP A 116 -59.05 -103.95 -61.59
CA ASP A 116 -60.33 -104.62 -61.35
C ASP A 116 -61.05 -104.93 -62.67
N ALA A 117 -61.03 -104.01 -63.64
CA ALA A 117 -61.60 -104.22 -64.96
C ALA A 117 -60.84 -105.31 -65.76
N GLU A 118 -59.50 -105.29 -65.73
CA GLU A 118 -58.66 -106.36 -66.31
C GLU A 118 -59.00 -107.73 -65.70
N THR A 119 -59.17 -107.79 -64.37
CA THR A 119 -59.54 -109.02 -63.66
C THR A 119 -60.94 -109.50 -64.04
N GLN A 120 -61.91 -108.59 -64.21
CA GLN A 120 -63.26 -108.93 -64.69
C GLN A 120 -63.23 -109.44 -66.13
N VAL A 121 -62.45 -108.82 -67.02
CA VAL A 121 -62.27 -109.29 -68.41
C VAL A 121 -61.64 -110.69 -68.44
N ALA A 122 -60.63 -110.94 -67.61
CA ALA A 122 -60.01 -112.27 -67.49
C ALA A 122 -60.98 -113.32 -66.93
N ALA A 123 -61.79 -112.97 -65.92
CA ALA A 123 -62.78 -113.87 -65.34
C ALA A 123 -63.93 -114.19 -66.33
N LEU A 124 -64.42 -113.18 -67.06
CA LEU A 124 -65.41 -113.36 -68.12
C LEU A 124 -64.85 -114.23 -69.25
N SER A 125 -63.61 -114.00 -69.68
CA SER A 125 -62.93 -114.83 -70.69
C SER A 125 -62.83 -116.30 -70.23
N SER A 126 -62.39 -116.55 -68.99
CA SER A 126 -62.31 -117.91 -68.44
C SER A 126 -63.67 -118.58 -68.27
N GLY A 127 -64.70 -117.83 -67.83
CA GLY A 127 -66.06 -118.35 -67.69
C GLY A 127 -66.71 -118.68 -69.03
N LEU A 128 -66.38 -117.91 -70.08
CA LEU A 128 -66.85 -118.14 -71.44
C LEU A 128 -66.25 -119.42 -72.04
N ILE A 129 -64.95 -119.66 -71.81
CA ILE A 129 -64.27 -120.90 -72.21
C ILE A 129 -64.85 -122.12 -71.46
N GLY A 130 -65.09 -122.01 -70.15
CA GLY A 130 -65.70 -123.09 -69.36
C GLY A 130 -67.18 -123.34 -69.68
N GLY A 131 -67.88 -122.38 -70.29
CA GLY A 131 -69.28 -122.48 -70.67
C GLY A 131 -69.54 -123.26 -71.97
N THR A 132 -68.51 -123.61 -72.75
CA THR A 132 -68.70 -124.29 -74.05
C THR A 132 -68.93 -125.80 -73.98
N ASP A 133 -68.81 -126.40 -72.79
CA ASP A 133 -68.95 -127.85 -72.58
C ASP A 133 -70.38 -128.29 -72.16
N GLY A 134 -71.35 -127.37 -72.12
CA GLY A 134 -72.73 -127.60 -71.67
C GLY A 134 -73.79 -127.58 -72.78
N GLU A 135 -74.24 -128.77 -73.19
CA GLU A 135 -75.49 -129.11 -73.90
C GLU A 135 -76.20 -128.04 -74.78
N GLY A 136 -76.17 -128.22 -76.10
CA GLY A 136 -77.37 -127.96 -76.92
C GLY A 136 -77.21 -127.31 -78.30
N ASP A 137 -76.11 -126.58 -78.56
CA ASP A 137 -75.93 -125.84 -79.83
C ASP A 137 -74.69 -126.34 -80.60
N ASP A 138 -74.77 -126.33 -81.94
CA ASP A 138 -73.76 -126.90 -82.83
C ASP A 138 -72.36 -126.29 -82.59
N PRO A 139 -71.34 -127.07 -82.19
CA PRO A 139 -70.06 -126.53 -81.72
C PRO A 139 -69.22 -125.86 -82.83
N ALA A 140 -69.61 -125.97 -84.10
CA ALA A 140 -69.07 -125.13 -85.17
C ALA A 140 -69.67 -123.71 -85.16
N GLN A 141 -70.98 -123.60 -84.91
CA GLN A 141 -71.70 -122.33 -84.88
C GLN A 141 -71.40 -121.54 -83.61
N ALA A 142 -71.28 -122.20 -82.46
CA ALA A 142 -70.85 -121.55 -81.22
C ALA A 142 -69.46 -120.90 -81.39
N ARG A 143 -68.49 -121.63 -81.97
CA ARG A 143 -67.15 -121.10 -82.29
C ARG A 143 -67.18 -119.93 -83.27
N GLN A 144 -67.97 -120.01 -84.35
CA GLN A 144 -68.13 -118.88 -85.28
C GLN A 144 -68.76 -117.64 -84.62
N ARG A 145 -69.72 -117.81 -83.71
CA ARG A 145 -70.28 -116.70 -82.92
C ARG A 145 -69.25 -116.14 -81.94
N PHE A 146 -68.40 -116.96 -81.32
CA PHE A 146 -67.32 -116.49 -80.47
C PHE A 146 -66.21 -115.77 -81.24
N ASP A 147 -65.78 -116.27 -82.39
CA ASP A 147 -64.80 -115.58 -83.24
C ASP A 147 -65.36 -114.23 -83.73
N ALA A 148 -66.66 -114.16 -84.04
CA ALA A 148 -67.32 -112.90 -84.37
C ALA A 148 -67.37 -111.93 -83.18
N ILE A 149 -67.70 -112.40 -81.97
CA ILE A 149 -67.71 -111.57 -80.74
C ILE A 149 -66.30 -111.12 -80.38
N LEU A 150 -65.30 -112.00 -80.45
CA LEU A 150 -63.89 -111.66 -80.19
C LEU A 150 -63.38 -110.65 -81.20
N ARG A 151 -63.70 -110.80 -82.48
CA ARG A 151 -63.33 -109.83 -83.52
C ARG A 151 -64.00 -108.47 -83.30
N VAL A 152 -65.28 -108.44 -82.93
CA VAL A 152 -65.98 -107.18 -82.57
C VAL A 152 -65.39 -106.57 -81.29
N ALA A 153 -65.01 -107.37 -80.30
CA ALA A 153 -64.39 -106.92 -79.07
C ALA A 153 -62.95 -106.41 -79.28
N GLU A 154 -62.17 -107.04 -80.16
CA GLU A 154 -60.83 -106.60 -80.58
C GLU A 154 -60.92 -105.30 -81.39
N GLU A 155 -61.90 -105.18 -82.29
CA GLU A 155 -62.15 -103.96 -83.06
C GLU A 155 -62.63 -102.81 -82.14
N GLN A 156 -63.51 -103.08 -81.17
CA GLN A 156 -63.90 -102.13 -80.13
C GLN A 156 -62.73 -101.74 -79.20
N ALA A 157 -61.92 -102.70 -78.76
CA ALA A 157 -60.75 -102.44 -77.92
C ALA A 157 -59.70 -101.62 -78.67
N SER A 158 -59.47 -101.91 -79.96
CA SER A 158 -58.61 -101.12 -80.84
C SER A 158 -59.12 -99.69 -80.98
N VAL A 159 -60.43 -99.49 -81.19
CA VAL A 159 -61.05 -98.15 -81.24
C VAL A 159 -60.97 -97.41 -79.89
N LEU A 160 -61.08 -98.11 -78.76
CA LEU A 160 -60.92 -97.53 -77.42
C LEU A 160 -59.46 -97.15 -77.13
N VAL A 161 -58.49 -98.00 -77.48
CA VAL A 161 -57.05 -97.71 -77.35
C VAL A 161 -56.64 -96.55 -78.25
N GLN A 162 -57.13 -96.50 -79.50
CA GLN A 162 -56.90 -95.36 -80.40
C GLN A 162 -57.53 -94.07 -79.87
N ASN A 163 -58.75 -94.12 -79.31
CA ASN A 163 -59.35 -92.97 -78.64
C ASN A 163 -58.52 -92.52 -77.44
N ALA A 164 -58.17 -93.43 -76.53
CA ALA A 164 -57.38 -93.13 -75.34
C ALA A 164 -56.01 -92.55 -75.68
N ALA A 165 -55.32 -93.12 -76.68
CA ALA A 165 -54.07 -92.58 -77.21
C ALA A 165 -54.27 -91.16 -77.78
N SER A 166 -55.30 -90.92 -78.59
CA SER A 166 -55.60 -89.59 -79.13
C SER A 166 -55.99 -88.55 -78.06
N GLN A 167 -56.61 -89.00 -76.97
CA GLN A 167 -56.97 -88.15 -75.83
C GLN A 167 -55.73 -87.84 -74.98
N ALA A 168 -54.86 -88.81 -74.75
CA ALA A 168 -53.58 -88.62 -74.07
C ALA A 168 -52.65 -87.69 -74.87
N GLU A 169 -52.57 -87.83 -76.20
CA GLU A 169 -51.81 -86.94 -77.09
C GLU A 169 -52.33 -85.49 -76.99
N ARG A 170 -53.65 -85.29 -77.00
CA ARG A 170 -54.26 -83.96 -76.82
C ARG A 170 -53.97 -83.38 -75.44
N LEU A 171 -54.14 -84.16 -74.37
CA LEU A 171 -53.83 -83.74 -73.00
C LEU A 171 -52.34 -83.37 -72.85
N LEU A 172 -51.44 -84.14 -73.44
CA LEU A 172 -50.01 -83.86 -73.45
C LEU A 172 -49.65 -82.64 -74.31
N SER A 173 -50.38 -82.37 -75.40
CA SER A 173 -50.23 -81.12 -76.16
C SER A 173 -50.66 -79.94 -75.29
N THR A 174 -51.89 -79.94 -74.79
CA THR A 174 -52.42 -78.85 -73.95
C THR A 174 -51.56 -78.59 -72.71
N ALA A 175 -51.06 -79.63 -72.04
CA ALA A 175 -50.16 -79.47 -70.89
C ALA A 175 -48.76 -78.96 -71.27
N ARG A 176 -48.28 -79.17 -72.51
CA ARG A 176 -47.04 -78.56 -73.02
C ARG A 176 -47.27 -77.10 -73.38
N ASP A 177 -48.37 -76.81 -74.07
CA ASP A 177 -48.77 -75.45 -74.46
C ASP A 177 -48.92 -74.58 -73.18
N GLU A 178 -49.65 -75.06 -72.17
CA GLU A 178 -49.81 -74.41 -70.86
C GLU A 178 -48.47 -74.26 -70.10
N ALA A 179 -47.59 -75.26 -70.15
CA ALA A 179 -46.26 -75.18 -69.51
C ALA A 179 -45.28 -74.23 -70.23
N ASP A 180 -45.49 -73.96 -71.52
CA ASP A 180 -44.74 -72.99 -72.30
C ASP A 180 -45.30 -71.57 -72.11
N ASP A 181 -46.64 -71.42 -72.03
CA ASP A 181 -47.32 -70.17 -71.66
C ASP A 181 -46.91 -69.71 -70.25
N ILE A 182 -47.01 -70.58 -69.24
CA ILE A 182 -46.58 -70.29 -67.85
C ILE A 182 -45.09 -69.87 -67.82
N ARG A 183 -44.24 -70.50 -68.64
CA ARG A 183 -42.81 -70.15 -68.71
C ARG A 183 -42.58 -68.81 -69.40
N SER A 184 -43.35 -68.50 -70.45
CA SER A 184 -43.32 -67.22 -71.14
C SER A 184 -43.74 -66.09 -70.19
N ASP A 185 -44.86 -66.26 -69.48
CA ASP A 185 -45.37 -65.29 -68.52
C ASP A 185 -44.42 -65.08 -67.34
N ALA A 186 -43.86 -66.16 -66.77
CA ALA A 186 -42.87 -66.06 -65.70
C ALA A 186 -41.57 -65.35 -66.15
N VAL A 187 -41.15 -65.52 -67.41
CA VAL A 187 -40.01 -64.79 -67.99
C VAL A 187 -40.35 -63.32 -68.20
N ALA A 188 -41.53 -63.00 -68.74
CA ALA A 188 -41.98 -61.64 -68.95
C ALA A 188 -42.11 -60.89 -67.61
N GLU A 189 -42.67 -61.53 -66.58
CA GLU A 189 -42.84 -60.93 -65.25
C GLU A 189 -41.49 -60.74 -64.53
N ARG A 190 -40.58 -61.71 -64.61
CA ARG A 190 -39.19 -61.55 -64.13
C ARG A 190 -38.52 -60.33 -64.76
N ASP A 191 -38.70 -60.12 -66.06
CA ASP A 191 -38.06 -59.02 -66.79
C ASP A 191 -38.71 -57.66 -66.50
N ARG A 192 -40.03 -57.62 -66.21
CA ARG A 192 -40.70 -56.43 -65.65
C ARG A 192 -40.14 -56.08 -64.28
N ILE A 193 -40.19 -57.02 -63.32
CA ILE A 193 -39.69 -56.82 -61.94
C ILE A 193 -38.22 -56.37 -61.97
N ARG A 194 -37.40 -56.96 -62.85
CA ARG A 194 -36.00 -56.54 -63.03
C ARG A 194 -35.88 -55.11 -63.55
N SER A 195 -36.68 -54.73 -64.54
CA SER A 195 -36.65 -53.37 -65.11
C SER A 195 -37.13 -52.33 -64.11
N GLU A 196 -38.15 -52.65 -63.30
CA GLU A 196 -38.68 -51.80 -62.24
C GLU A 196 -37.64 -51.62 -61.12
N ALA A 197 -37.09 -52.72 -60.60
CA ALA A 197 -36.04 -52.67 -59.58
C ALA A 197 -34.75 -51.95 -60.06
N GLN A 198 -34.42 -52.03 -61.36
CA GLN A 198 -33.33 -51.24 -61.94
C GLN A 198 -33.68 -49.74 -62.01
N HIS A 199 -34.89 -49.40 -62.42
CA HIS A 199 -35.36 -48.01 -62.46
C HIS A 199 -35.38 -47.38 -61.07
N ASP A 200 -35.89 -48.08 -60.07
CA ASP A 200 -35.93 -47.63 -58.68
C ASP A 200 -34.53 -47.46 -58.09
N ALA A 201 -33.61 -48.39 -58.39
CA ALA A 201 -32.22 -48.29 -57.97
C ALA A 201 -31.52 -47.06 -58.58
N ASP A 202 -31.76 -46.77 -59.85
CA ASP A 202 -31.18 -45.60 -60.53
C ASP A 202 -31.85 -44.29 -60.08
N GLN A 203 -33.16 -44.28 -59.79
CA GLN A 203 -33.83 -43.14 -59.13
C GLN A 203 -33.25 -42.89 -57.72
N ALA A 204 -33.07 -43.93 -56.91
CA ALA A 204 -32.51 -43.80 -55.57
C ALA A 204 -31.07 -43.27 -55.60
N ARG A 205 -30.25 -43.76 -56.55
CA ARG A 205 -28.89 -43.23 -56.79
C ARG A 205 -28.90 -41.76 -57.17
N LEU A 206 -29.76 -41.35 -58.11
CA LEU A 206 -29.87 -39.96 -58.53
C LEU A 206 -30.29 -39.05 -57.37
N ARG A 207 -31.27 -39.47 -56.55
CA ARG A 207 -31.67 -38.74 -55.33
C ARG A 207 -30.47 -38.56 -54.39
N ILE A 208 -29.79 -39.66 -54.03
CA ILE A 208 -28.60 -39.63 -53.17
C ILE A 208 -27.49 -38.72 -53.72
N GLU A 209 -27.22 -38.74 -55.03
CA GLU A 209 -26.22 -37.89 -55.68
C GLU A 209 -26.60 -36.39 -55.63
N THR A 210 -27.89 -36.07 -55.85
CA THR A 210 -28.39 -34.69 -55.73
C THR A 210 -28.37 -34.19 -54.29
N GLU A 211 -28.77 -35.01 -53.32
CA GLU A 211 -28.74 -34.69 -51.88
C GLU A 211 -27.30 -34.51 -51.39
N LEU A 212 -26.39 -35.42 -51.76
CA LEU A 212 -24.97 -35.32 -51.44
C LEU A 212 -24.36 -34.03 -52.00
N THR A 213 -24.68 -33.67 -53.24
CA THR A 213 -24.25 -32.41 -53.87
C THR A 213 -24.82 -31.19 -53.14
N ALA A 214 -26.11 -31.23 -52.76
CA ALA A 214 -26.75 -30.17 -51.99
C ALA A 214 -26.11 -29.98 -50.60
N HIS A 215 -25.89 -31.07 -49.86
CA HIS A 215 -25.20 -31.07 -48.57
C HIS A 215 -23.74 -30.60 -48.70
N HIS A 216 -23.01 -31.01 -49.74
CA HIS A 216 -21.65 -30.56 -49.97
C HIS A 216 -21.59 -29.05 -50.20
N THR A 217 -22.40 -28.49 -51.10
CA THR A 217 -22.44 -27.03 -51.34
C THR A 217 -22.93 -26.25 -50.11
N ARG A 218 -23.77 -26.85 -49.26
CA ARG A 218 -24.18 -26.26 -47.97
C ARG A 218 -23.00 -26.19 -47.00
N LEU A 219 -22.28 -27.29 -46.80
CA LEU A 219 -21.09 -27.35 -45.94
C LEU A 219 -19.98 -26.41 -46.42
N GLU A 220 -19.76 -26.29 -47.74
CA GLU A 220 -18.80 -25.31 -48.29
C GLU A 220 -19.20 -23.86 -47.97
N ARG A 221 -20.49 -23.51 -48.12
CA ARG A 221 -20.99 -22.17 -47.78
C ARG A 221 -20.91 -21.88 -46.28
N GLU A 222 -21.29 -22.83 -45.45
CA GLU A 222 -21.22 -22.72 -43.99
C GLU A 222 -19.76 -22.61 -43.51
N GLY A 223 -18.85 -23.39 -44.11
CA GLY A 223 -17.40 -23.29 -43.89
C GLY A 223 -16.83 -21.94 -44.31
N ALA A 224 -17.14 -21.47 -45.52
CA ALA A 224 -16.71 -20.16 -46.00
C ALA A 224 -17.22 -19.01 -45.09
N HIS A 225 -18.48 -19.06 -44.69
CA HIS A 225 -19.08 -18.10 -43.76
C HIS A 225 -18.45 -18.16 -42.36
N ALA A 226 -18.09 -19.35 -41.86
CA ALA A 226 -17.33 -19.50 -40.62
C ALA A 226 -15.93 -18.89 -40.75
N THR A 227 -15.21 -19.11 -41.86
CA THR A 227 -13.90 -18.48 -42.08
C THR A 227 -13.97 -16.96 -42.19
N GLU A 228 -14.99 -16.39 -42.83
CA GLU A 228 -15.17 -14.94 -42.90
C GLU A 228 -15.52 -14.35 -41.52
N LYS A 229 -16.34 -15.04 -40.72
CA LYS A 229 -16.61 -14.64 -39.32
C LYS A 229 -15.35 -14.65 -38.46
N VAL A 230 -14.48 -15.65 -38.61
CA VAL A 230 -13.18 -15.70 -37.92
C VAL A 230 -12.29 -14.55 -38.39
N ALA A 231 -12.15 -14.32 -39.70
CA ALA A 231 -11.37 -13.21 -40.24
C ALA A 231 -11.91 -11.84 -39.81
N GLN A 232 -13.23 -11.67 -39.70
CA GLN A 232 -13.85 -10.47 -39.14
C GLN A 232 -13.50 -10.30 -37.65
N ALA A 233 -13.69 -11.33 -36.84
CA ALA A 233 -13.36 -11.28 -35.41
C ALA A 233 -11.87 -11.01 -35.16
N GLU A 234 -10.97 -11.53 -35.99
CA GLU A 234 -9.53 -11.24 -35.93
C GLU A 234 -9.22 -9.78 -36.28
N ARG A 235 -9.87 -9.21 -37.30
CA ARG A 235 -9.74 -7.79 -37.67
C ARG A 235 -10.27 -6.87 -36.56
N GLU A 236 -11.41 -7.21 -35.97
CA GLU A 236 -11.99 -6.48 -34.83
C GLU A 236 -11.09 -6.58 -33.59
N ALA A 237 -10.58 -7.77 -33.25
CA ALA A 237 -9.64 -7.97 -32.15
C ALA A 237 -8.28 -7.28 -32.37
N ALA A 238 -7.83 -7.13 -33.62
CA ALA A 238 -6.67 -6.31 -33.95
C ALA A 238 -6.97 -4.81 -33.75
N ALA A 239 -8.11 -4.31 -34.22
CA ALA A 239 -8.52 -2.92 -34.04
C ALA A 239 -8.69 -2.54 -32.55
N VAL A 240 -9.34 -3.39 -31.75
CA VAL A 240 -9.50 -3.19 -30.30
C VAL A 240 -8.15 -3.18 -29.58
N ARG A 241 -7.21 -4.07 -29.94
CA ARG A 241 -5.85 -4.05 -29.38
C ARG A 241 -5.11 -2.76 -29.72
N THR A 242 -5.13 -2.35 -31.00
CA THR A 242 -4.50 -1.10 -31.44
C THR A 242 -5.09 0.13 -30.74
N GLU A 243 -6.40 0.18 -30.51
CA GLU A 243 -7.04 1.29 -29.81
C GLU A 243 -6.74 1.28 -28.30
N ALA A 244 -6.71 0.10 -27.67
CA ALA A 244 -6.28 -0.05 -26.28
C ALA A 244 -4.80 0.36 -26.07
N GLU A 245 -3.92 0.03 -27.02
CA GLU A 245 -2.51 0.45 -27.00
C GLU A 245 -2.34 1.97 -27.12
N LYS A 246 -3.10 2.62 -28.03
CA LYS A 246 -3.15 4.09 -28.11
C LYS A 246 -3.68 4.72 -26.84
N GLY A 247 -4.78 4.20 -26.28
CA GLY A 247 -5.36 4.67 -25.02
C GLY A 247 -4.37 4.56 -23.86
N ALA A 248 -3.68 3.42 -23.74
CA ALA A 248 -2.63 3.22 -22.74
C ALA A 248 -1.42 4.16 -22.95
N ALA A 249 -1.03 4.44 -24.20
CA ALA A 249 0.02 5.40 -24.51
C ALA A 249 -0.39 6.84 -24.15
N ALA A 250 -1.64 7.24 -24.44
CA ALA A 250 -2.20 8.54 -24.09
C ALA A 250 -2.26 8.73 -22.56
N LEU A 251 -2.73 7.73 -21.81
CA LEU A 251 -2.74 7.74 -20.34
C LEU A 251 -1.32 7.83 -19.76
N ARG A 252 -0.36 7.03 -20.25
CA ARG A 252 1.05 7.14 -19.83
C ARG A 252 1.63 8.54 -20.10
N SER A 253 1.30 9.15 -21.24
CA SER A 253 1.73 10.51 -21.58
C SER A 253 1.06 11.59 -20.72
N LEU A 254 -0.20 11.40 -20.33
CA LEU A 254 -0.91 12.29 -19.40
C LEU A 254 -0.28 12.23 -18.01
N VAL A 255 -0.15 11.03 -17.43
CA VAL A 255 0.47 10.83 -16.11
C VAL A 255 1.92 11.32 -16.10
N SER A 256 2.69 11.09 -17.17
CA SER A 256 4.06 11.60 -17.28
C SER A 256 4.15 13.14 -17.34
N ARG A 257 3.12 13.83 -17.82
CA ARG A 257 3.06 15.30 -17.79
C ARG A 257 2.63 15.80 -16.41
N GLU A 258 1.55 15.26 -15.87
CA GLU A 258 1.06 15.60 -14.53
C GLU A 258 2.13 15.38 -13.44
N THR A 259 2.86 14.26 -13.49
CA THR A 259 3.97 14.01 -12.55
C THR A 259 5.16 14.96 -12.74
N ALA A 260 5.43 15.41 -13.97
CA ALA A 260 6.45 16.43 -14.24
C ALA A 260 6.00 17.82 -13.75
N ASP A 261 4.74 18.19 -13.95
CA ASP A 261 4.15 19.45 -13.51
C ASP A 261 4.09 19.55 -11.98
N LEU A 262 3.67 18.46 -11.31
CA LEU A 262 3.69 18.35 -9.84
C LEU A 262 5.12 18.41 -9.29
N ARG A 263 6.09 17.77 -9.96
CA ARG A 263 7.50 17.88 -9.56
C ARG A 263 8.03 19.30 -9.73
N ALA A 264 7.72 19.95 -10.85
CA ALA A 264 8.11 21.33 -11.11
C ALA A 264 7.42 22.32 -10.15
N ALA A 265 6.22 22.01 -9.65
CA ALA A 265 5.56 22.76 -8.59
C ALA A 265 6.29 22.58 -7.25
N ALA A 266 6.50 21.34 -6.79
CA ALA A 266 7.24 21.07 -5.56
C ALA A 266 8.66 21.68 -5.57
N GLU A 267 9.37 21.65 -6.71
CA GLU A 267 10.66 22.32 -6.84
C GLU A 267 10.57 23.86 -6.77
N ARG A 268 9.47 24.48 -7.21
CA ARG A 268 9.23 25.91 -7.04
C ARG A 268 8.95 26.25 -5.57
N ASP A 269 8.08 25.48 -4.93
CA ASP A 269 7.71 25.68 -3.52
C ASP A 269 8.92 25.53 -2.59
N VAL A 270 9.79 24.54 -2.84
CA VAL A 270 11.06 24.36 -2.10
C VAL A 270 12.02 25.54 -2.32
N ARG A 271 12.13 26.08 -3.55
CA ARG A 271 12.96 27.28 -3.81
C ARG A 271 12.41 28.51 -3.08
N GLU A 272 11.08 28.69 -3.07
CA GLU A 272 10.40 29.79 -2.36
C GLU A 272 10.57 29.67 -0.84
N MET A 273 10.41 28.47 -0.26
CA MET A 273 10.71 28.24 1.16
C MET A 273 12.18 28.48 1.50
N THR A 274 13.11 28.04 0.66
CA THR A 274 14.55 28.26 0.87
C THR A 274 14.90 29.75 0.84
N ALA A 275 14.32 30.51 -0.10
CA ALA A 275 14.49 31.96 -0.16
C ALA A 275 13.96 32.66 1.11
N ARG A 276 12.76 32.30 1.58
CA ARG A 276 12.20 32.82 2.83
C ARG A 276 13.07 32.50 4.05
N VAL A 277 13.63 31.29 4.13
CA VAL A 277 14.55 30.92 5.23
C VAL A 277 15.79 31.80 5.20
N LEU A 278 16.39 32.03 4.03
CA LEU A 278 17.56 32.91 3.87
C LEU A 278 17.24 34.37 4.26
N GLU A 279 16.08 34.88 3.83
CA GLU A 279 15.58 36.23 4.24
C GLU A 279 15.39 36.32 5.76
N PHE A 280 14.86 35.27 6.40
CA PHE A 280 14.73 35.22 7.86
C PHE A 280 16.09 35.17 8.56
N GLU A 281 17.04 34.36 8.07
CA GLU A 281 18.40 34.28 8.59
C GLU A 281 19.13 35.62 8.47
N GLU A 282 19.05 36.31 7.32
CA GLU A 282 19.59 37.67 7.13
C GLU A 282 18.92 38.69 8.08
N SER A 283 17.59 38.61 8.26
CA SER A 283 16.90 39.49 9.20
C SER A 283 17.30 39.24 10.66
N LEU A 284 17.67 38.00 10.99
CA LEU A 284 18.07 37.57 12.33
C LEU A 284 19.52 37.96 12.61
N THR A 285 20.44 37.75 11.66
CA THR A 285 21.83 38.22 11.79
C THR A 285 21.89 39.73 11.86
N ARG A 286 21.16 40.48 11.01
CA ARG A 286 21.08 41.95 11.13
C ARG A 286 20.59 42.39 12.51
N ARG A 287 19.55 41.76 13.07
CA ARG A 287 19.08 42.06 14.43
C ARG A 287 20.09 41.68 15.52
N GLN A 288 20.85 40.61 15.33
CA GLN A 288 21.93 40.23 16.25
C GLN A 288 23.07 41.24 16.20
N ASP A 289 23.47 41.70 15.01
CA ASP A 289 24.52 42.71 14.83
C ASP A 289 24.09 44.07 15.38
N GLU A 290 22.83 44.47 15.15
CA GLU A 290 22.23 45.67 15.75
C GLU A 290 22.25 45.58 17.29
N ALA A 291 21.78 44.48 17.87
CA ALA A 291 21.80 44.28 19.31
C ALA A 291 23.23 44.20 19.90
N GLN A 292 24.19 43.63 19.18
CA GLN A 292 25.60 43.63 19.58
C GLN A 292 26.21 45.03 19.53
N GLN A 293 25.89 45.84 18.51
CA GLN A 293 26.32 47.23 18.42
C GLN A 293 25.71 48.08 19.54
N GLU A 294 24.41 47.95 19.81
CA GLU A 294 23.75 48.61 20.95
C GLU A 294 24.38 48.20 22.28
N PHE A 295 24.67 46.91 22.47
CA PHE A 295 25.35 46.41 23.66
C PHE A 295 26.78 46.97 23.80
N LEU A 296 27.55 47.05 22.71
CA LEU A 296 28.89 47.65 22.73
C LEU A 296 28.84 49.16 23.01
N VAL A 297 27.87 49.89 22.46
CA VAL A 297 27.66 51.31 22.77
C VAL A 297 27.31 51.51 24.24
N LEU A 298 26.37 50.73 24.77
CA LEU A 298 25.98 50.79 26.18
C LEU A 298 27.13 50.36 27.11
N HIS A 299 27.90 49.34 26.73
CA HIS A 299 29.08 48.90 27.47
C HIS A 299 30.16 49.99 27.50
N ASN A 300 30.48 50.61 26.37
CA ASN A 300 31.44 51.72 26.30
C ASN A 300 30.96 52.95 27.10
N GLN A 301 29.65 53.25 27.08
CA GLN A 301 29.06 54.30 27.92
C GLN A 301 29.17 53.96 29.42
N ALA A 302 28.95 52.70 29.80
CA ALA A 302 29.07 52.23 31.18
C ALA A 302 30.54 52.24 31.65
N VAL A 303 31.49 51.83 30.80
CA VAL A 303 32.93 51.92 31.05
C VAL A 303 33.35 53.39 31.21
N ALA A 304 33.01 54.28 30.28
CA ALA A 304 33.32 55.70 30.39
C ALA A 304 32.63 56.39 31.59
N HIS A 305 31.51 55.86 32.08
CA HIS A 305 30.87 56.30 33.32
C HIS A 305 31.60 55.78 34.56
N ALA A 306 32.03 54.52 34.55
CA ALA A 306 32.85 53.95 35.63
C ALA A 306 34.23 54.63 35.71
N GLU A 307 34.89 54.85 34.57
CA GLU A 307 36.17 55.57 34.47
C GLU A 307 36.06 56.98 35.05
N ARG A 308 35.01 57.73 34.70
CA ARG A 308 34.74 59.04 35.32
C ARG A 308 34.55 58.94 36.83
N ILE A 309 33.73 58.01 37.33
CA ILE A 309 33.59 57.81 38.78
C ILE A 309 34.94 57.47 39.44
N THR A 310 35.78 56.65 38.81
CA THR A 310 37.12 56.33 39.36
C THR A 310 38.09 57.51 39.28
N SER A 311 38.00 58.36 38.25
CA SER A 311 38.80 59.59 38.14
C SER A 311 38.36 60.60 39.20
N ASP A 312 37.07 60.91 39.27
CA ASP A 312 36.47 61.81 40.27
C ASP A 312 36.80 61.34 41.70
N ALA A 313 36.73 60.04 41.97
CA ALA A 313 37.11 59.46 43.27
C ALA A 313 38.63 59.56 43.52
N SER A 314 39.47 59.36 42.51
CA SER A 314 40.94 59.48 42.63
C SER A 314 41.35 60.94 42.86
N GLU A 315 40.71 61.89 42.17
CA GLU A 315 40.89 63.33 42.38
C GLU A 315 40.43 63.75 43.79
N GLN A 316 39.30 63.23 44.27
CA GLN A 316 38.85 63.45 45.66
C GLN A 316 39.84 62.87 46.68
N VAL A 317 40.43 61.70 46.43
CA VAL A 317 41.46 61.09 47.29
C VAL A 317 42.74 61.92 47.29
N GLU A 318 43.26 62.35 46.13
CA GLU A 318 44.44 63.22 46.09
C GLU A 318 44.17 64.62 46.68
N ALA A 319 42.97 65.18 46.48
CA ALA A 319 42.57 66.43 47.14
C ALA A 319 42.51 66.28 48.66
N ALA A 320 41.98 65.16 49.17
CA ALA A 320 41.97 64.83 50.58
C ALA A 320 43.39 64.61 51.13
N LEU A 321 44.27 63.92 50.40
CA LEU A 321 45.68 63.74 50.77
C LEU A 321 46.45 65.07 50.74
N ALA A 322 46.23 65.93 49.76
CA ALA A 322 46.83 67.27 49.68
C ALA A 322 46.31 68.19 50.80
N HIS A 323 45.03 68.08 51.18
CA HIS A 323 44.46 68.78 52.32
C HIS A 323 45.09 68.28 53.64
N ALA A 324 45.22 66.96 53.82
CA ALA A 324 45.88 66.35 54.97
C ALA A 324 47.35 66.76 55.07
N ARG A 325 48.12 66.72 53.96
CA ARG A 325 49.51 67.23 53.87
C ARG A 325 49.60 68.71 54.25
N ARG A 326 48.62 69.55 53.87
CA ARG A 326 48.57 70.98 54.22
C ARG A 326 48.15 71.25 55.68
N ILE A 327 47.39 70.35 56.30
CA ILE A 327 47.14 70.39 57.75
C ILE A 327 48.40 69.96 58.49
N ALA A 328 49.03 68.85 58.09
CA ALA A 328 50.28 68.36 58.66
C ALA A 328 51.39 69.42 58.63
N GLY A 329 51.67 70.02 57.46
CA GLY A 329 52.65 71.10 57.37
C GLY A 329 52.32 72.34 58.21
N ARG A 330 51.03 72.70 58.34
CA ARG A 330 50.62 73.77 59.28
C ARG A 330 50.80 73.37 60.74
N ALA A 331 50.61 72.10 61.09
CA ALA A 331 50.88 71.59 62.42
C ALA A 331 52.39 71.56 62.71
N ASP A 332 53.23 71.13 61.77
CA ASP A 332 54.69 71.16 61.86
C ASP A 332 55.22 72.59 62.03
N ASP A 333 54.69 73.56 61.28
CA ASP A 333 55.04 74.97 61.43
C ASP A 333 54.55 75.54 62.77
N HIS A 334 53.36 75.14 63.25
CA HIS A 334 52.90 75.50 64.60
C HIS A 334 53.80 74.89 65.68
N GLU A 335 54.26 73.65 65.52
CA GLU A 335 55.17 73.00 66.45
C GLU A 335 56.55 73.68 66.44
N ARG A 336 57.09 74.01 65.26
CA ARG A 336 58.34 74.78 65.13
C ARG A 336 58.24 76.15 65.78
N LEU A 337 57.12 76.86 65.58
CA LEU A 337 56.87 78.16 66.19
C LEU A 337 56.70 78.05 67.71
N ALA A 338 55.98 77.04 68.20
CA ALA A 338 55.84 76.76 69.62
C ALA A 338 57.17 76.39 70.29
N ARG A 339 58.01 75.57 69.63
CA ARG A 339 59.38 75.26 70.09
C ARG A 339 60.27 76.50 70.10
N ALA A 340 60.17 77.37 69.10
CA ALA A 340 60.93 78.63 69.05
C ALA A 340 60.46 79.62 70.15
N GLN A 341 59.14 79.72 70.39
CA GLN A 341 58.59 80.50 71.51
C GLN A 341 59.04 79.95 72.87
N ALA A 342 59.03 78.63 73.05
CA ALA A 342 59.54 77.99 74.27
C ALA A 342 61.02 78.31 74.50
N GLN A 343 61.87 78.22 73.46
CA GLN A 343 63.28 78.62 73.51
C GLN A 343 63.46 80.12 73.79
N GLN A 344 62.59 80.99 73.27
CA GLN A 344 62.61 82.42 73.54
C GLN A 344 62.24 82.73 74.99
N VAL A 345 61.20 82.10 75.53
CA VAL A 345 60.79 82.23 76.94
C VAL A 345 61.89 81.69 77.87
N GLU A 346 62.51 80.57 77.52
CA GLU A 346 63.65 80.03 78.27
C GLU A 346 64.85 81.01 78.26
N ALA A 347 65.20 81.57 77.10
CA ALA A 347 66.27 82.56 76.99
C ALA A 347 65.95 83.85 77.76
N GLN A 348 64.71 84.33 77.72
CA GLN A 348 64.25 85.48 78.51
C GLN A 348 64.34 85.19 80.02
N ALA A 349 63.90 84.02 80.47
CA ALA A 349 64.03 83.59 81.86
C ALA A 349 65.50 83.50 82.29
N GLN A 350 66.40 82.99 81.44
CA GLN A 350 67.84 82.98 81.71
C GLN A 350 68.45 84.40 81.80
N VAL A 351 68.01 85.34 80.97
CA VAL A 351 68.45 86.75 81.06
C VAL A 351 67.92 87.43 82.32
N GLN A 352 66.65 87.23 82.67
CA GLN A 352 66.08 87.75 83.93
C GLN A 352 66.78 87.16 85.16
N ALA A 353 67.04 85.85 85.18
CA ALA A 353 67.78 85.20 86.25
C ALA A 353 69.21 85.75 86.40
N ARG A 354 69.91 86.04 85.29
CA ARG A 354 71.21 86.72 85.32
C ARG A 354 71.11 88.15 85.84
N GLY A 355 70.12 88.92 85.39
CA GLY A 355 69.87 90.28 85.89
C GLY A 355 69.65 90.32 87.41
N ILE A 356 68.83 89.41 87.95
CA ILE A 356 68.61 89.29 89.40
C ILE A 356 69.90 88.93 90.15
N LEU A 357 70.74 88.06 89.58
CA LEU A 357 72.04 87.71 90.17
C LEU A 357 73.04 88.88 90.15
N ASP A 358 73.05 89.69 89.10
CA ASP A 358 73.95 90.84 88.98
C ASP A 358 73.47 92.03 89.85
N ASP A 359 72.16 92.29 89.94
CA ASP A 359 71.57 93.23 90.92
C ASP A 359 71.91 92.81 92.37
N ALA A 360 71.86 91.51 92.67
CA ALA A 360 72.22 90.97 93.97
C ALA A 360 73.72 91.14 94.27
N ARG A 361 74.59 90.93 93.27
CA ARG A 361 76.03 91.21 93.38
C ARG A 361 76.30 92.68 93.61
N GLU A 362 75.66 93.58 92.86
CA GLU A 362 75.90 95.03 93.00
C GLU A 362 75.43 95.55 94.36
N LYS A 363 74.29 95.06 94.87
CA LYS A 363 73.84 95.32 96.24
C LYS A 363 74.84 94.78 97.28
N ALA A 364 75.35 93.57 97.10
CA ALA A 364 76.36 93.00 97.99
C ALA A 364 77.68 93.79 97.96
N GLN A 365 78.09 94.27 96.78
CA GLN A 365 79.27 95.11 96.59
C GLN A 365 79.10 96.47 97.30
N ARG A 366 77.95 97.14 97.15
CA ARG A 366 77.63 98.39 97.88
C ARG A 366 77.60 98.21 99.40
N ILE A 367 77.16 97.04 99.89
CA ILE A 367 77.24 96.71 101.32
C ILE A 367 78.70 96.49 101.75
N ALA A 368 79.52 95.82 100.93
CA ALA A 368 80.95 95.66 101.21
C ALA A 368 81.71 97.00 101.23
N ASP A 369 81.44 97.90 100.28
CA ASP A 369 82.06 99.22 100.19
C ASP A 369 81.67 100.12 101.37
N THR A 370 80.41 100.08 101.82
CA THR A 370 79.98 100.83 103.01
C THR A 370 80.58 100.29 104.30
N ILE A 371 80.71 98.96 104.45
CA ILE A 371 81.44 98.34 105.57
C ILE A 371 82.93 98.72 105.54
N ALA A 372 83.57 98.69 104.37
CA ALA A 372 84.97 99.07 104.20
C ALA A 372 85.23 100.56 104.51
N ALA A 373 84.35 101.45 104.07
CA ALA A 373 84.42 102.88 104.39
C ALA A 373 84.23 103.15 105.90
N HIS A 374 83.30 102.44 106.56
CA HIS A 374 83.09 102.55 108.00
C HIS A 374 84.31 102.04 108.78
N ALA A 375 84.86 100.87 108.40
CA ALA A 375 86.07 100.32 108.99
C ALA A 375 87.29 101.24 108.82
N ALA A 376 87.48 101.83 107.63
CA ALA A 376 88.55 102.79 107.37
C ALA A 376 88.41 104.09 108.17
N THR A 377 87.17 104.50 108.49
CA THR A 377 86.89 105.67 109.33
C THR A 377 87.21 105.37 110.79
N VAL A 378 86.76 104.23 111.33
CA VAL A 378 87.08 103.78 112.69
C VAL A 378 88.59 103.59 112.89
N LEU A 379 89.31 103.07 111.89
CA LEU A 379 90.76 102.92 111.96
C LEU A 379 91.47 104.28 112.06
N ARG A 380 91.00 105.28 111.31
CA ARG A 380 91.58 106.64 111.26
C ARG A 380 91.34 107.39 112.58
N ASP A 381 90.13 107.29 113.11
CA ASP A 381 89.74 107.88 114.41
C ASP A 381 90.53 107.24 115.58
N ALA A 382 90.83 105.93 115.48
CA ALA A 382 91.70 105.24 116.41
C ALA A 382 93.18 105.67 116.28
N GLU A 383 93.70 105.81 115.06
CA GLU A 383 95.06 106.31 114.83
C GLU A 383 95.27 107.72 115.41
N ASP A 384 94.35 108.66 115.15
CA ASP A 384 94.47 110.04 115.64
C ASP A 384 94.40 110.10 117.18
N ARG A 385 93.57 109.25 117.82
CA ARG A 385 93.61 109.06 119.28
C ARG A 385 94.97 108.58 119.80
N THR A 386 95.71 107.76 119.04
CA THR A 386 97.08 107.36 119.42
C THR A 386 98.12 108.45 119.16
N ARG A 387 97.90 109.34 118.18
CA ARG A 387 98.76 110.52 117.94
C ARG A 387 98.65 111.50 119.10
N ASP A 388 97.44 111.82 119.54
CA ASP A 388 97.19 112.71 120.69
C ASP A 388 97.81 112.18 121.99
N LEU A 389 97.61 110.91 122.32
CA LEU A 389 98.19 110.30 123.54
C LEU A 389 99.72 110.27 123.53
N ARG A 390 100.34 110.10 122.34
CA ARG A 390 101.80 110.10 122.19
C ARG A 390 102.39 111.51 122.29
N TRP A 391 101.68 112.53 121.80
CA TRP A 391 102.04 113.94 121.97
C TRP A 391 101.96 114.38 123.46
N GLN A 392 100.90 113.96 124.16
CA GLN A 392 100.74 114.23 125.60
C GLN A 392 101.85 113.58 126.46
N GLN A 393 102.39 112.42 126.08
CA GLN A 393 103.51 111.80 126.80
C GLN A 393 104.83 112.58 126.73
N GLN A 394 105.14 113.24 125.61
CA GLN A 394 106.43 113.97 125.48
C GLN A 394 106.50 115.25 126.32
N GLN A 395 105.37 115.95 126.53
CA GLN A 395 105.33 117.15 127.36
C GLN A 395 105.48 116.85 128.86
N LEU A 396 104.92 115.73 129.34
CA LEU A 396 105.06 115.32 130.75
C LEU A 396 106.50 115.00 131.16
N GLY A 397 107.37 114.61 130.22
CA GLY A 397 108.79 114.38 130.47
C GLY A 397 109.59 115.65 130.78
N GLY A 398 109.22 116.79 130.17
CA GLY A 398 109.84 118.09 130.47
C GLY A 398 109.30 118.70 131.78
N PHE A 399 108.00 118.57 132.00
CA PHE A 399 107.32 119.23 133.13
C PHE A 399 107.77 118.71 134.51
N LEU A 400 108.28 117.47 134.62
CA LEU A 400 108.86 116.96 135.87
C LEU A 400 110.21 117.60 136.25
N SER A 401 110.88 118.32 135.34
CA SER A 401 112.03 119.16 135.65
C SER A 401 111.64 120.54 136.21
N GLU A 402 110.43 121.02 135.89
CA GLU A 402 109.94 122.35 136.26
C GLU A 402 109.03 122.28 137.52
N MET A 403 108.33 121.15 137.72
CA MET A 403 107.57 120.83 138.94
C MET A 403 108.41 120.60 140.21
N ASN A 404 109.74 120.67 140.14
CA ASN A 404 110.58 120.74 141.34
C ASN A 404 110.72 122.18 141.89
N GLU A 405 110.35 123.22 141.12
CA GLU A 405 110.54 124.61 141.55
C GLU A 405 109.26 125.28 142.09
N LEU A 406 108.07 125.00 141.54
CA LEU A 406 106.80 125.53 142.10
C LEU A 406 105.73 124.48 142.42
N LEU A 407 106.03 123.72 143.47
CA LEU A 407 105.32 123.86 144.74
C LEU A 407 103.77 123.97 144.68
N ARG A 408 103.12 122.82 144.91
CA ARG A 408 102.06 122.68 145.94
C ARG A 408 100.76 123.49 145.77
N ALA A 409 99.76 122.90 145.11
CA ALA A 409 98.39 122.81 145.65
C ALA A 409 97.51 121.76 144.92
N ALA A 410 96.73 121.00 145.70
CA ALA A 410 95.71 120.02 145.28
C ALA A 410 94.31 120.70 145.11
N PRO A 411 93.11 120.03 145.09
CA PRO A 411 92.70 118.63 144.77
C PRO A 411 91.34 118.40 143.98
N ARG A 412 91.15 117.19 143.38
CA ARG A 412 89.95 116.25 143.30
C ARG A 412 88.51 116.62 142.76
N GLY A 413 87.91 115.71 141.93
CA GLY A 413 86.43 115.44 141.75
C GLY A 413 85.96 114.93 140.35
N SER A 414 84.69 114.52 140.05
CA SER A 414 83.97 113.25 140.45
C SER A 414 82.57 112.96 139.79
N ALA A 415 82.28 111.70 139.39
CA ALA A 415 80.96 110.95 139.27
C ALA A 415 79.93 111.09 138.09
N SER A 416 79.20 109.96 137.78
CA SER A 416 77.71 109.77 137.48
C SER A 416 77.18 109.01 136.19
N PRO A 417 75.91 108.47 136.14
CA PRO A 417 75.39 107.43 135.18
C PRO A 417 73.93 107.58 134.54
N ASP A 418 73.44 106.52 133.83
CA ASP A 418 72.04 106.01 133.54
C ASP A 418 71.05 106.44 132.38
N ASP A 419 70.24 105.43 131.92
CA ASP A 419 68.79 105.38 131.48
C ASP A 419 68.31 104.97 130.02
N ASP A 420 66.97 104.93 129.76
CA ASP A 420 66.13 103.79 129.23
C ASP A 420 65.25 103.99 127.90
N ARG A 421 64.52 102.93 127.43
CA ARG A 421 63.21 102.87 126.62
C ARG A 421 62.99 102.81 125.06
N GLN A 422 62.35 101.69 124.60
CA GLN A 422 60.94 101.52 124.05
C GLN A 422 60.45 101.98 122.63
N THR A 423 59.85 101.07 121.80
CA THR A 423 58.49 101.12 121.11
C THR A 423 58.22 100.03 120.00
N PRO A 424 56.96 99.74 119.55
CA PRO A 424 56.59 98.52 118.78
C PRO A 424 55.58 98.64 117.57
N ASP A 425 55.24 97.47 116.97
CA ASP A 425 53.94 97.03 116.36
C ASP A 425 53.47 97.43 114.92
N GLY A 426 52.70 96.51 114.29
CA GLY A 426 51.82 96.69 113.12
C GLY A 426 52.17 95.92 111.81
N SER A 427 51.26 95.48 110.90
CA SER A 427 49.88 94.90 110.96
C SER A 427 49.32 94.68 109.53
N ALA A 428 48.19 93.95 109.40
CA ALA A 428 47.38 93.61 108.19
C ALA A 428 47.95 92.46 107.31
N ASP A 429 47.26 91.34 107.00
CA ASP A 429 45.83 91.00 106.75
C ASP A 429 45.26 91.45 105.39
N GLY A 430 44.55 90.52 104.73
CA GLY A 430 43.96 90.67 103.39
C GLY A 430 43.50 89.34 102.78
N GLU A 431 42.45 88.74 103.37
CA GLU A 431 41.55 87.80 102.67
C GLU A 431 40.58 88.59 101.74
N ASP A 432 39.49 87.95 101.28
CA ASP A 432 38.41 88.46 100.41
C ASP A 432 38.77 88.71 98.91
N ASP A 433 37.86 88.49 97.95
CA ASP A 433 36.69 87.58 97.90
C ASP A 433 36.21 87.42 96.43
N ALA A 434 35.26 86.50 96.23
CA ALA A 434 34.09 86.58 95.34
C ALA A 434 34.17 86.85 93.81
N ASP A 435 33.36 86.03 93.11
CA ASP A 435 32.48 86.35 91.98
C ASP A 435 32.99 86.79 90.59
N GLY A 436 32.52 86.02 89.59
CA GLY A 436 31.50 86.61 88.69
C GLY A 436 31.62 86.31 87.19
N ASP A 437 30.48 85.93 86.59
CA ASP A 437 30.13 85.86 85.16
C ASP A 437 31.10 85.15 84.18
N ALA A 438 30.77 84.02 83.53
CA ALA A 438 29.58 83.67 82.72
C ALA A 438 29.44 84.44 81.40
N SER A 439 29.51 83.73 80.27
CA SER A 439 28.43 83.61 79.26
C SER A 439 28.94 83.13 77.89
N ASP A 440 28.19 82.19 77.30
CA ASP A 440 28.14 81.74 75.88
C ASP A 440 29.41 81.13 75.23
#